data_AF-A0A358XY55-F1
#
_entry.id   AF-A0A358XY55-F1
#
_cell.length_a   1.000
_cell.length_b   1.000
_cell.length_c   1.000
_cell.angle_alpha   90.00
_cell.angle_beta   90.00
_cell.angle_gamma   90.00
#
_symmetry.space_group_name_H-M   'P 1'
#
loop_
_entity.id
_entity.type
_entity.pdbx_description
1 polymer ?
#
loop_
_entity_poly.entity_id
_entity_poly.type
_entity_poly.pdbx_seq_one_letter_code
_entity_poly.pdbx_strand_id
1 'polypeptide(L)'
;MHNTATKSFDHKSFLANLTSRPGVYQMIDNAGEVLYVGKARKLKSRVSSYFRSSGLTTKTLAMVNKIHDIRVTVTRGETEALLLEQNLIKSLKPPYNIQLRDDKSYPYILLSDDSEFPRLSFYRGSRRRKGRFFGPYPSANATRETLQVLQKVFRVRQCNDSYFKNRSRPCLQYQIDRCTGPCVKLISP
;
A
#
# COMPACT_ATOMS: atom_id res chain seq x y z
N MET A 1 44.97 10.76 -15.21
CA MET A 1 44.12 9.55 -15.08
C MET A 1 43.88 9.31 -13.59
N HIS A 2 42.79 9.82 -13.03
CA HIS A 2 42.47 9.63 -11.61
C HIS A 2 41.77 8.27 -11.44
N ASN A 3 42.49 7.33 -10.86
CA ASN A 3 42.00 6.00 -10.51
C ASN A 3 41.12 6.12 -9.25
N THR A 4 39.83 6.42 -9.43
CA THR A 4 38.85 6.31 -8.34
C THR A 4 38.56 4.84 -8.09
N ALA A 5 39.36 4.22 -7.21
CA ALA A 5 39.03 2.93 -6.64
C ALA A 5 37.63 3.05 -6.00
N THR A 6 36.64 2.39 -6.60
CA THR A 6 35.28 2.30 -6.09
C THR A 6 35.35 1.63 -4.72
N LYS A 7 35.20 2.43 -3.65
CA LYS A 7 35.17 1.94 -2.27
C LYS A 7 34.03 0.93 -2.17
N SER A 8 34.37 -0.33 -1.87
CA SER A 8 33.38 -1.38 -1.61
C SER A 8 32.53 -0.98 -0.40
N PHE A 9 31.21 -1.18 -0.50
CA PHE A 9 30.28 -0.89 0.58
C PHE A 9 30.62 -1.70 1.85
N ASP A 10 30.91 -1.00 2.95
CA ASP A 10 31.17 -1.63 4.26
C ASP A 10 29.85 -2.10 4.90
N HIS A 11 29.36 -3.23 4.39
CA HIS A 11 28.17 -3.88 4.89
C HIS A 11 28.31 -4.32 6.36
N LYS A 12 29.52 -4.60 6.86
CA LYS A 12 29.71 -5.06 8.25
C LYS A 12 29.35 -3.96 9.24
N SER A 13 29.90 -2.76 9.03
CA SER A 13 29.58 -1.58 9.86
C SER A 13 28.11 -1.19 9.76
N PHE A 14 27.55 -1.21 8.54
CA PHE A 14 26.13 -0.93 8.34
C PHE A 14 25.22 -1.92 9.09
N LEU A 15 25.47 -3.22 8.97
CA LEU A 15 24.66 -4.26 9.61
C LEU A 15 24.77 -4.26 11.14
N ALA A 16 25.91 -3.84 11.70
CA ALA A 16 26.09 -3.71 13.14
C ALA A 16 25.05 -2.74 13.73
N ASN A 17 24.84 -1.61 13.05
CA ASN A 17 23.95 -0.51 13.47
C ASN A 17 22.49 -0.66 12.99
N LEU A 18 22.19 -1.68 12.18
CA LEU A 18 20.86 -1.84 11.60
C LEU A 18 19.83 -2.31 12.64
N THR A 19 18.66 -1.67 12.65
CA THR A 19 17.52 -1.99 13.52
C THR A 19 16.88 -3.35 13.21
N SER A 20 16.29 -3.99 14.21
CA SER A 20 15.47 -5.21 14.05
C SER A 20 13.97 -4.91 13.87
N ARG A 21 13.57 -3.64 13.82
CA ARG A 21 12.18 -3.22 13.55
C ARG A 21 11.72 -3.62 12.14
N PRO A 22 10.41 -3.71 11.87
CA PRO A 22 9.89 -3.89 10.52
C PRO A 22 10.14 -2.64 9.67
N GLY A 23 10.22 -2.84 8.35
CA GLY A 23 10.40 -1.73 7.43
C GLY A 23 10.73 -2.17 6.01
N VAL A 24 11.13 -1.19 5.21
CA VAL A 24 11.55 -1.36 3.81
C VAL A 24 13.02 -0.98 3.69
N TYR A 25 13.76 -1.72 2.88
CA TYR A 25 15.14 -1.41 2.51
C TYR A 25 15.26 -1.23 0.99
N GLN A 26 16.15 -0.33 0.59
CA GLN A 26 16.49 -0.02 -0.78
C GLN A 26 17.98 -0.24 -0.96
N MET A 27 18.36 -1.08 -1.93
CA MET A 27 19.75 -1.30 -2.32
C MET A 27 20.07 -0.39 -3.50
N ILE A 28 21.16 0.35 -3.40
CA ILE A 28 21.48 1.46 -4.28
C ILE A 28 22.86 1.24 -4.88
N ASP A 29 23.03 1.54 -6.16
CA ASP A 29 24.33 1.46 -6.83
C ASP A 29 25.18 2.72 -6.64
N ASN A 30 26.35 2.74 -7.28
CA ASN A 30 27.29 3.85 -7.23
C ASN A 30 26.80 5.12 -7.94
N ALA A 31 25.83 5.01 -8.85
CA ALA A 31 25.20 6.13 -9.53
C ALA A 31 24.05 6.74 -8.70
N GLY A 32 23.67 6.09 -7.58
CA GLY A 32 22.56 6.51 -6.74
C GLY A 32 21.22 5.91 -7.17
N GLU A 33 21.22 4.98 -8.12
CA GLU A 33 20.01 4.34 -8.64
C GLU A 33 19.59 3.15 -7.77
N VAL A 34 18.28 2.97 -7.61
CA VAL A 34 17.73 1.88 -6.79
C VAL A 34 17.75 0.58 -7.57
N LEU A 35 18.59 -0.36 -7.14
CA LEU A 35 18.73 -1.70 -7.72
C LEU A 35 17.59 -2.64 -7.30
N TYR A 36 17.22 -2.57 -6.02
CA TYR A 36 16.25 -3.46 -5.41
C TYR A 36 15.54 -2.81 -4.22
N VAL A 37 14.27 -3.11 -4.05
CA VAL A 37 13.45 -2.75 -2.90
C VAL A 37 12.88 -4.01 -2.28
N GLY A 38 12.95 -4.14 -0.96
CA GLY A 38 12.30 -5.22 -0.25
C GLY A 38 11.78 -4.83 1.14
N LYS A 39 10.77 -5.53 1.63
CA LYS A 39 10.27 -5.40 3.00
C LYS A 39 10.86 -6.45 3.93
N ALA A 40 10.84 -6.15 5.23
CA ALA A 40 11.22 -7.08 6.27
C ALA A 40 10.37 -6.89 7.53
N ARG A 41 10.00 -8.00 8.20
CA ARG A 41 9.51 -7.97 9.59
C ARG A 41 10.63 -7.62 10.57
N LYS A 42 11.86 -8.09 10.27
CA LYS A 42 13.09 -7.79 11.00
C LYS A 42 14.17 -7.35 10.02
N LEU A 43 14.40 -6.04 9.91
CA LEU A 43 15.34 -5.46 8.95
C LEU A 43 16.76 -6.06 9.08
N LYS A 44 17.34 -6.07 10.28
CA LYS A 44 18.68 -6.65 10.52
C LYS A 44 18.83 -8.07 9.99
N SER A 45 17.90 -8.97 10.34
CA SER A 45 17.93 -10.37 9.89
C SER A 45 17.81 -10.48 8.36
N ARG A 46 16.85 -9.74 7.77
CA ARG A 46 16.62 -9.80 6.32
C ARG A 46 17.78 -9.26 5.51
N VAL A 47 18.31 -8.08 5.86
CA VAL A 47 19.40 -7.46 5.10
C VAL A 47 20.69 -8.27 5.28
N SER A 48 20.97 -8.79 6.48
CA SER A 48 22.14 -9.67 6.71
C SER A 48 22.12 -10.93 5.84
N SER A 49 20.95 -11.42 5.45
CA SER A 49 20.85 -12.64 4.62
C SER A 49 21.47 -12.50 3.22
N TYR A 50 21.60 -11.27 2.71
CA TYR A 50 22.22 -10.99 1.40
C TYR A 50 23.75 -11.04 1.41
N PHE A 51 24.37 -10.99 2.60
CA PHE A 51 25.83 -10.94 2.75
C PHE A 51 26.42 -12.23 3.33
N ARG A 52 25.69 -13.34 3.20
CA ARG A 52 26.18 -14.67 3.60
C ARG A 52 27.19 -15.19 2.57
N SER A 53 28.14 -16.00 3.04
CA SER A 53 29.19 -16.59 2.19
C SER A 53 28.69 -17.66 1.22
N SER A 54 27.52 -18.25 1.46
CA SER A 54 26.94 -19.32 0.64
C SER A 54 25.41 -19.25 0.57
N GLY A 55 24.83 -19.98 -0.38
CA GLY A 55 23.37 -20.11 -0.54
C GLY A 55 22.68 -18.97 -1.29
N LEU A 56 23.44 -18.07 -1.92
CA LEU A 56 22.90 -16.98 -2.75
C LEU A 56 22.78 -17.41 -4.21
N THR A 57 21.68 -17.02 -4.85
CA THR A 57 21.51 -17.24 -6.30
C THR A 57 22.42 -16.31 -7.09
N THR A 58 22.78 -16.69 -8.32
CA THR A 58 23.64 -15.89 -9.21
C THR A 58 23.09 -14.47 -9.43
N LYS A 59 21.77 -14.32 -9.58
CA LYS A 59 21.11 -13.00 -9.69
C LYS A 59 21.30 -12.16 -8.43
N THR A 60 21.21 -12.79 -7.25
CA THR A 60 21.38 -12.10 -5.97
C THR A 60 22.83 -11.66 -5.78
N LEU A 61 23.79 -12.53 -6.09
CA LEU A 61 25.22 -12.18 -6.04
C LEU A 61 25.56 -11.01 -6.97
N ALA A 62 25.07 -11.05 -8.21
CA ALA A 62 25.26 -9.97 -9.18
C ALA A 62 24.68 -8.63 -8.71
N MET A 63 23.55 -8.66 -8.00
CA MET A 63 22.96 -7.47 -7.38
C MET A 63 23.82 -6.97 -6.21
N VAL A 64 24.20 -7.87 -5.29
CA VAL A 64 24.96 -7.53 -4.09
C VAL A 64 26.30 -6.89 -4.43
N ASN A 65 26.98 -7.38 -5.47
CA ASN A 65 28.24 -6.83 -5.94
C ASN A 65 28.14 -5.40 -6.49
N LYS A 66 26.93 -4.93 -6.83
CA LYS A 66 26.69 -3.57 -7.31
C LYS A 66 26.25 -2.60 -6.21
N ILE A 67 26.00 -3.10 -4.99
CA ILE A 67 25.53 -2.27 -3.88
C ILE A 67 26.65 -1.32 -3.45
N HIS A 68 26.34 -0.04 -3.46
CA HIS A 68 27.18 1.03 -2.92
C HIS A 68 26.55 1.65 -1.66
N ASP A 69 25.23 1.61 -1.52
CA ASP A 69 24.50 2.11 -0.34
C ASP A 69 23.22 1.30 -0.07
N ILE A 70 22.77 1.29 1.19
CA ILE A 70 21.48 0.74 1.59
C ILE A 70 20.71 1.76 2.43
N ARG A 71 19.55 2.18 1.92
CA ARG A 71 18.62 3.04 2.67
C ARG A 71 17.52 2.22 3.31
N VAL A 72 17.09 2.63 4.50
CA VAL A 72 16.09 1.90 5.29
C VAL A 72 15.06 2.86 5.84
N THR A 73 13.78 2.51 5.64
CA THR A 73 12.64 3.20 6.22
C THR A 73 11.95 2.26 7.19
N VAL A 74 11.97 2.61 8.48
CA VAL A 74 11.28 1.85 9.52
C VAL A 74 9.78 2.15 9.47
N THR A 75 8.97 1.10 9.60
CA THR A 75 7.50 1.21 9.65
C THR A 75 6.97 0.75 11.00
N ARG A 76 5.70 1.06 11.29
CA ARG A 76 4.99 0.64 12.49
C ARG A 76 4.66 -0.85 12.50
N GLY A 77 4.59 -1.47 11.32
CA GLY A 77 4.27 -2.88 11.17
C GLY A 77 4.46 -3.42 9.75
N GLU A 78 4.13 -4.70 9.58
CA GLU A 78 4.29 -5.40 8.30
C GLU A 78 3.36 -4.85 7.20
N THR A 79 2.14 -4.46 7.57
CA THR A 79 1.17 -3.89 6.63
C THR A 79 1.68 -2.58 6.01
N GLU A 80 2.21 -1.68 6.83
CA GLU A 80 2.77 -0.42 6.33
C GLU A 80 4.03 -0.67 5.50
N ALA A 81 4.88 -1.63 5.89
CA ALA A 81 6.04 -2.04 5.10
C ALA A 81 5.64 -2.59 3.72
N LEU A 82 4.59 -3.41 3.66
CA LEU A 82 4.04 -3.94 2.42
C LEU A 82 3.54 -2.82 1.49
N LEU A 83 2.76 -1.88 2.03
CA LEU A 83 2.24 -0.76 1.26
C LEU A 83 3.38 0.13 0.72
N LEU A 84 4.36 0.44 1.56
CA LEU A 84 5.51 1.26 1.19
C LEU A 84 6.39 0.57 0.14
N GLU A 85 6.70 -0.71 0.33
CA GLU A 85 7.46 -1.53 -0.64
C GLU A 85 6.79 -1.50 -2.01
N GLN A 86 5.49 -1.79 -2.08
CA GLN A 86 4.80 -1.82 -3.36
C GLN A 86 4.77 -0.43 -4.03
N ASN A 87 4.62 0.65 -3.26
CA ASN A 87 4.68 2.01 -3.80
C ASN A 87 6.07 2.35 -4.35
N LEU A 88 7.14 1.95 -3.66
CA LEU A 88 8.53 2.16 -4.10
C LEU A 88 8.87 1.32 -5.33
N ILE A 89 8.45 0.06 -5.39
CA ILE A 89 8.65 -0.78 -6.58
C ILE A 89 7.91 -0.20 -7.79
N LYS A 90 6.65 0.25 -7.61
CA LYS A 90 5.87 0.86 -8.71
C LYS A 90 6.46 2.17 -9.21
N SER A 91 6.98 3.01 -8.33
CA SER A 91 7.53 4.33 -8.68
C SER A 91 8.93 4.24 -9.27
N LEU A 92 9.81 3.43 -8.67
CA LEU A 92 11.23 3.35 -9.02
C LEU A 92 11.53 2.29 -10.08
N LYS A 93 10.67 1.27 -10.22
CA LYS A 93 10.84 0.12 -11.12
C LYS A 93 12.25 -0.50 -11.09
N PRO A 94 12.76 -0.90 -9.89
CA PRO A 94 14.13 -1.36 -9.75
C PRO A 94 14.43 -2.59 -10.63
N PRO A 95 15.63 -2.69 -11.24
CA PRO A 95 15.95 -3.74 -12.22
C PRO A 95 15.98 -5.15 -11.63
N TYR A 96 16.26 -5.31 -10.33
CA TYR A 96 16.32 -6.63 -9.70
C TYR A 96 14.98 -7.08 -9.10
N ASN A 97 13.98 -6.20 -8.96
CA ASN A 97 12.63 -6.58 -8.55
C ASN A 97 11.87 -7.26 -9.70
N ILE A 98 11.17 -8.35 -9.40
CA ILE A 98 10.24 -8.95 -10.36
C ILE A 98 9.05 -7.99 -10.50
N GLN A 99 8.85 -7.44 -11.68
CA GLN A 99 7.68 -6.63 -11.99
C GLN A 99 6.47 -7.54 -12.13
N LEU A 100 5.68 -7.65 -11.06
CA LEU A 100 4.40 -8.35 -11.11
C LEU A 100 3.41 -7.52 -11.94
N ARG A 101 2.73 -8.17 -12.89
CA ARG A 101 1.79 -7.55 -13.84
C ARG A 101 0.46 -7.10 -13.22
N ASP A 102 0.18 -7.43 -11.95
CA ASP A 102 -1.04 -6.95 -11.29
C ASP A 102 -0.85 -5.47 -10.88
N ASP A 103 -1.27 -4.59 -11.77
CA ASP A 103 -1.20 -3.14 -11.65
C ASP A 103 -2.25 -2.56 -10.71
N LYS A 104 -3.16 -3.40 -10.17
CA LYS A 104 -4.29 -2.96 -9.36
C LYS A 104 -3.83 -2.05 -8.22
N SER A 105 -4.51 -0.91 -8.13
CA SER A 105 -4.39 -0.03 -6.98
C SER A 105 -5.01 -0.70 -5.75
N TYR A 106 -4.39 -0.46 -4.60
CA TYR A 106 -5.00 -0.85 -3.35
C TYR A 106 -6.33 -0.12 -3.15
N PRO A 107 -7.37 -0.82 -2.68
CA PRO A 107 -8.66 -0.22 -2.43
C PRO A 107 -8.66 0.73 -1.24
N TYR A 108 -9.62 1.63 -1.27
CA TYR A 108 -9.97 2.57 -0.22
C TYR A 108 -11.46 2.43 0.10
N ILE A 109 -11.83 2.87 1.29
CA ILE A 109 -13.22 3.23 1.59
C ILE A 109 -13.32 4.73 1.37
N LEU A 110 -14.23 5.15 0.48
CA LEU A 110 -14.52 6.54 0.18
C LEU A 110 -15.81 6.94 0.89
N LEU A 111 -15.72 7.98 1.73
CA LEU A 111 -16.85 8.74 2.23
C LEU A 111 -17.04 9.96 1.34
N SER A 112 -18.13 10.03 0.60
CA SER A 112 -18.42 11.17 -0.28
C SER A 112 -18.75 12.43 0.51
N ASP A 113 -18.36 13.60 0.00
CA ASP A 113 -18.56 14.92 0.62
C ASP A 113 -19.42 15.86 -0.27
N ASP A 114 -19.98 15.32 -1.35
CA ASP A 114 -20.66 16.05 -2.41
C ASP A 114 -22.19 16.10 -2.24
N SER A 115 -22.71 15.55 -1.13
CA SER A 115 -24.15 15.55 -0.84
C SER A 115 -24.42 15.57 0.65
N GLU A 116 -25.57 16.16 1.00
CA GLU A 116 -26.11 16.26 2.36
C GLU A 116 -26.24 14.91 3.09
N PHE A 117 -26.44 13.82 2.33
CA PHE A 117 -26.36 12.46 2.84
C PHE A 117 -25.12 11.74 2.28
N PRO A 118 -24.00 11.69 3.02
CA PRO A 118 -22.77 11.03 2.59
C PRO A 118 -22.94 9.55 2.27
N ARG A 119 -22.13 9.05 1.34
CA ARG A 119 -22.09 7.63 0.96
C ARG A 119 -20.75 7.01 1.33
N LEU A 120 -20.79 5.86 2.01
CA LEU A 120 -19.64 4.97 2.16
C LEU A 120 -19.56 3.99 0.99
N SER A 121 -18.44 3.98 0.27
CA SER A 121 -18.26 3.17 -0.94
C SER A 121 -16.86 2.58 -1.06
N PHE A 122 -16.75 1.44 -1.75
CA PHE A 122 -15.47 0.86 -2.13
C PHE A 122 -14.89 1.64 -3.31
N TYR A 123 -13.62 2.02 -3.23
CA TYR A 123 -12.94 2.81 -4.24
C TYR A 123 -11.60 2.20 -4.67
N ARG A 124 -11.36 2.15 -5.98
CA ARG A 124 -10.07 1.85 -6.60
C ARG A 124 -9.86 2.80 -7.77
N GLY A 125 -8.69 3.43 -7.86
CA GLY A 125 -8.37 4.39 -8.90
C GLY A 125 -7.56 5.58 -8.39
N SER A 126 -7.40 6.59 -9.26
CA SER A 126 -6.74 7.85 -8.90
C SER A 126 -7.62 8.65 -7.95
N ARG A 127 -7.05 9.26 -6.90
CA ARG A 127 -7.82 10.00 -5.88
C ARG A 127 -8.37 11.37 -6.37
N ARG A 128 -8.99 11.40 -7.56
CA ARG A 128 -9.56 12.59 -8.20
C ARG A 128 -11.01 12.87 -7.80
N ARG A 129 -11.69 11.90 -7.17
CA ARG A 129 -13.07 12.07 -6.69
C ARG A 129 -13.07 12.85 -5.37
N LYS A 130 -14.01 13.78 -5.20
CA LYS A 130 -14.19 14.51 -3.93
C LYS A 130 -14.67 13.56 -2.83
N GLY A 131 -14.26 13.83 -1.59
CA GLY A 131 -14.53 12.98 -0.43
C GLY A 131 -13.29 12.56 0.34
N ARG A 132 -13.54 11.90 1.47
CA ARG A 132 -12.51 11.41 2.38
C ARG A 132 -12.18 9.95 2.07
N PHE A 133 -10.91 9.67 1.81
CA PHE A 133 -10.42 8.33 1.52
C PHE A 133 -9.79 7.71 2.77
N PHE A 134 -10.24 6.53 3.14
CA PHE A 134 -9.67 5.70 4.20
C PHE A 134 -8.94 4.51 3.58
N GLY A 135 -7.68 4.28 3.98
CA GLY A 135 -6.79 3.29 3.38
C GLY A 135 -5.44 3.89 2.97
N PRO A 136 -4.67 3.24 2.07
CA PRO A 136 -5.01 2.05 1.28
C PRO A 136 -5.07 0.76 2.12
N TYR A 137 -5.95 -0.15 1.73
CA TYR A 137 -6.07 -1.46 2.36
C TYR A 137 -5.43 -2.58 1.51
N PRO A 138 -4.56 -3.44 2.08
CA PRO A 138 -3.90 -4.49 1.32
C PRO A 138 -4.86 -5.54 0.74
N SER A 139 -5.94 -5.84 1.45
CA SER A 139 -6.91 -6.88 1.08
C SER A 139 -8.22 -6.28 0.59
N ALA A 140 -8.56 -6.54 -0.68
CA ALA A 140 -9.82 -6.10 -1.26
C ALA A 140 -11.04 -6.78 -0.65
N ASN A 141 -10.91 -8.06 -0.31
CA ASN A 141 -12.00 -8.82 0.28
C ASN A 141 -12.30 -8.30 1.69
N ALA A 142 -11.27 -8.16 2.53
CA ALA A 142 -11.43 -7.59 3.88
C ALA A 142 -11.99 -6.17 3.84
N THR A 143 -11.60 -5.35 2.84
CA THR A 143 -12.17 -4.01 2.66
C THR A 143 -13.66 -4.05 2.36
N ARG A 144 -14.11 -4.98 1.49
CA ARG A 144 -15.54 -5.13 1.16
C ARG A 144 -16.34 -5.64 2.35
N GLU A 145 -15.83 -6.62 3.07
CA GLU A 145 -16.46 -7.15 4.30
C GLU A 145 -16.62 -6.05 5.35
N THR A 146 -15.54 -5.28 5.60
CA THR A 146 -15.57 -4.14 6.51
C THR A 146 -16.61 -3.10 6.07
N LEU A 147 -16.64 -2.76 4.78
CA LEU A 147 -17.61 -1.82 4.25
C LEU A 147 -19.06 -2.31 4.47
N GLN A 148 -19.33 -3.59 4.25
CA GLN A 148 -20.66 -4.17 4.47
C GLN A 148 -21.07 -4.10 5.95
N VAL A 149 -20.13 -4.37 6.87
CA VAL A 149 -20.38 -4.25 8.32
C VAL A 149 -20.69 -2.80 8.68
N LEU A 150 -19.87 -1.84 8.24
CA LEU A 150 -20.10 -0.41 8.48
C LEU A 150 -21.47 0.04 7.96
N GLN A 151 -21.82 -0.35 6.73
CA GLN A 151 -23.11 -0.03 6.13
C GLN A 151 -24.29 -0.63 6.88
N LYS A 152 -24.15 -1.87 7.39
CA LYS A 152 -25.19 -2.52 8.20
C LYS A 152 -25.37 -1.87 9.56
N VAL A 153 -24.27 -1.58 10.27
CA VAL A 153 -24.29 -1.03 11.63
C VAL A 153 -24.81 0.40 11.63
N PHE A 154 -24.29 1.25 10.73
CA PHE A 154 -24.65 2.66 10.67
C PHE A 154 -25.86 2.95 9.77
N ARG A 155 -26.39 1.93 9.07
CA ARG A 155 -27.53 2.03 8.13
C ARG A 155 -27.39 3.20 7.14
N VAL A 156 -26.16 3.47 6.70
CA VAL A 156 -25.86 4.56 5.75
C VAL A 156 -26.27 4.17 4.32
N ARG A 157 -26.56 5.18 3.49
CA ARG A 157 -26.88 4.94 2.08
C ARG A 157 -25.71 4.30 1.32
N GLN A 158 -26.06 3.37 0.44
CA GLN A 158 -25.10 2.61 -0.38
C GLN A 158 -25.29 2.90 -1.89
N CYS A 159 -26.44 3.47 -2.26
CA CYS A 159 -26.82 3.76 -3.63
C CYS A 159 -25.94 4.84 -4.27
N ASN A 160 -25.65 4.68 -5.56
CA ASN A 160 -25.03 5.72 -6.38
C ASN A 160 -25.97 6.94 -6.48
N ASP A 161 -25.41 8.11 -6.77
CA ASP A 161 -26.14 9.38 -6.74
C ASP A 161 -27.30 9.46 -7.74
N SER A 162 -27.15 8.85 -8.92
CA SER A 162 -28.24 8.74 -9.89
C SER A 162 -29.45 8.00 -9.32
N TYR A 163 -29.23 6.89 -8.60
CA TYR A 163 -30.33 6.21 -7.92
C TYR A 163 -30.86 7.00 -6.74
N PHE A 164 -29.99 7.67 -5.98
CA PHE A 164 -30.42 8.49 -4.84
C PHE A 164 -31.41 9.58 -5.27
N LYS A 165 -31.11 10.30 -6.36
CA LYS A 165 -31.93 11.42 -6.84
C LYS A 165 -33.27 11.00 -7.47
N ASN A 166 -33.32 9.83 -8.09
CA ASN A 166 -34.47 9.41 -8.91
C ASN A 166 -35.39 8.38 -8.24
N ARG A 167 -35.19 8.07 -6.95
CA ARG A 167 -36.01 7.08 -6.24
C ARG A 167 -37.30 7.72 -5.74
N SER A 168 -38.43 7.11 -6.11
CA SER A 168 -39.77 7.47 -5.62
C SER A 168 -40.30 6.55 -4.52
N ARG A 169 -39.67 5.38 -4.32
CA ARG A 169 -40.07 4.39 -3.31
C ARG A 169 -38.85 3.78 -2.61
N PRO A 170 -38.97 3.35 -1.33
CA PRO A 170 -37.89 2.69 -0.61
C PRO A 170 -37.34 1.49 -1.37
N CYS A 171 -36.02 1.28 -1.29
CA CYS A 171 -35.37 0.13 -1.92
C CYS A 171 -35.24 -1.04 -0.94
N LEU A 172 -34.82 -2.20 -1.46
CA LEU A 172 -34.60 -3.40 -0.66
C LEU A 172 -33.70 -3.15 0.56
N GLN A 173 -32.64 -2.33 0.42
CA GLN A 173 -31.73 -2.03 1.53
C GLN A 173 -32.44 -1.36 2.71
N TYR A 174 -33.46 -0.55 2.47
CA TYR A 174 -34.30 -0.01 3.54
C TYR A 174 -35.16 -1.12 4.16
N GLN A 175 -35.81 -1.93 3.33
CA GLN A 175 -36.71 -3.00 3.78
C GLN A 175 -36.02 -4.08 4.63
N ILE A 176 -34.70 -4.26 4.48
CA ILE A 176 -33.91 -5.21 5.27
C ILE A 176 -33.06 -4.53 6.36
N ASP A 177 -33.42 -3.31 6.78
CA ASP A 177 -32.78 -2.53 7.84
C ASP A 177 -31.28 -2.26 7.63
N ARG A 178 -30.86 -2.08 6.37
CA ARG A 178 -29.47 -1.74 5.99
C ARG A 178 -29.30 -0.31 5.49
N CYS A 179 -30.37 0.47 5.44
CA CYS A 179 -30.38 1.87 5.03
C CYS A 179 -31.55 2.59 5.72
N THR A 180 -31.36 3.85 6.12
CA THR A 180 -32.42 4.70 6.71
C THR A 180 -33.39 5.31 5.71
N GLY A 181 -33.21 5.06 4.41
CA GLY A 181 -34.09 5.57 3.36
C GLY A 181 -34.04 7.09 3.07
N PRO A 182 -32.89 7.79 3.15
CA PRO A 182 -32.82 9.24 2.89
C PRO A 182 -33.21 9.63 1.46
N CYS A 183 -33.05 8.74 0.48
CA CYS A 183 -33.41 9.02 -0.92
C CYS A 183 -34.91 9.24 -1.16
N VAL A 184 -35.75 8.90 -0.18
CA VAL A 184 -37.21 9.10 -0.23
C VAL A 184 -37.68 9.94 0.99
N LYS A 185 -36.78 10.74 1.57
CA LYS A 185 -37.07 11.69 2.66
C LYS A 185 -37.66 11.06 3.93
N LEU A 186 -37.32 9.80 4.23
CA LEU A 186 -37.73 9.15 5.49
C LEU A 186 -36.93 9.64 6.71
N ILE A 187 -35.80 10.30 6.48
CA ILE A 187 -35.00 10.99 7.49
C ILE A 187 -34.59 12.37 6.98
N SER A 188 -34.26 13.26 7.91
CA SER A 188 -33.61 14.55 7.65
C SER A 188 -32.08 14.44 7.91
N PRO A 189 -31.28 15.40 7.42
CA PRO A 189 -29.85 15.49 7.65
C PRO A 189 -29.47 15.67 9.12
#